data_AF-A0A9E0N5B6-F1
#
_entry.id   AF-A0A9E0N5B6-F1
#
_cell.length_a   1.000
_cell.length_b   1.000
_cell.length_c   1.000
_cell.angle_alpha   90.00
_cell.angle_beta   90.00
_cell.angle_gamma   90.00
#
_symmetry.space_group_name_H-M   'P 1'
#
loop_
_entity.id
_entity.type
_entity.pdbx_description
1 polymer ?
#
loop_
_entity_poly.entity_id
_entity_poly.type
_entity_poly.pdbx_seq_one_letter_code
_entity_poly.pdbx_strand_id
1 'polypeptide(L)'
;QAWELAPAYDISFAHNPNGEWTHQHLMSVNGRFKDFTRADLLALANRFGIGSAALVINQVVNSIAMWPTFAAEAGVHKDVADPIAGFHLLKLGKA
;
A
#
# COMPACT_ATOMS: atom_id res chain seq x y z
N GLN A 1 -29.31 6.03 -14.67
CA GLN A 1 -28.06 5.26 -14.51
C GLN A 1 -27.06 6.16 -13.81
N ALA A 2 -26.45 5.73 -12.71
CA ALA A 2 -25.47 6.50 -11.96
C ALA A 2 -24.05 6.03 -12.31
N TRP A 3 -23.08 6.93 -12.27
CA TRP A 3 -21.67 6.58 -12.41
C TRP A 3 -21.15 5.90 -11.14
N GLU A 4 -20.32 4.88 -11.31
CA GLU A 4 -19.61 4.21 -10.23
C GLU A 4 -18.16 3.93 -10.65
N LEU A 5 -17.28 3.71 -9.68
CA LEU A 5 -15.91 3.32 -9.96
C LEU A 5 -15.89 1.85 -10.42
N ALA A 6 -15.19 1.58 -11.52
CA ALA A 6 -14.84 0.22 -11.87
C ALA A 6 -13.90 -0.38 -10.80
N PRO A 7 -13.90 -1.71 -10.62
CA PRO A 7 -12.91 -2.37 -9.79
C PRO A 7 -11.47 -1.99 -10.19
N ALA A 8 -10.57 -1.92 -9.22
CA ALA A 8 -9.15 -1.75 -9.51
C ALA A 8 -8.61 -2.95 -10.31
N TYR A 9 -7.80 -2.67 -11.31
CA TYR A 9 -7.16 -3.67 -12.19
C TYR A 9 -5.68 -3.33 -12.37
N ASP A 10 -4.93 -4.28 -12.95
CA ASP A 10 -3.49 -4.13 -13.24
C ASP A 10 -2.62 -3.79 -12.00
N ILE A 11 -2.91 -4.45 -10.88
CA ILE A 11 -2.14 -4.30 -9.65
C ILE A 11 -0.91 -5.20 -9.71
N SER A 12 0.28 -4.61 -9.79
CA SER A 12 1.56 -5.32 -9.82
C SER A 12 2.61 -4.67 -8.92
N PHE A 13 3.61 -5.44 -8.48
CA PHE A 13 4.77 -4.90 -7.77
C PHE A 13 5.85 -4.50 -8.78
N ALA A 14 5.95 -3.19 -9.07
CA ALA A 14 6.87 -2.64 -10.08
C ALA A 14 8.01 -1.80 -9.48
N HIS A 15 8.18 -1.81 -8.15
CA HIS A 15 9.14 -0.95 -7.48
C HIS A 15 10.58 -1.36 -7.80
N ASN A 16 11.35 -0.41 -8.33
CA ASN A 16 12.78 -0.56 -8.59
C ASN A 16 13.52 0.63 -7.96
N PRO A 17 14.25 0.44 -6.85
CA PRO A 17 14.98 1.52 -6.18
C PRO A 17 15.99 2.27 -7.06
N ASN A 18 16.50 1.62 -8.10
CA ASN A 18 17.45 2.19 -9.07
C ASN A 18 16.76 2.66 -10.36
N GLY A 19 15.43 2.55 -10.46
CA GLY A 19 14.67 2.89 -11.65
C GLY A 19 14.35 4.38 -11.72
N GLU A 20 14.40 4.95 -12.92
CA GLU A 20 14.05 6.36 -13.14
C GLU A 20 12.61 6.66 -12.69
N TRP A 21 11.67 5.75 -13.02
CA TRP A 21 10.24 5.99 -12.86
C TRP A 21 9.61 5.33 -11.64
N THR A 22 10.04 4.12 -11.26
CA THR A 22 9.40 3.32 -10.19
C THR A 22 10.21 3.21 -8.90
N HIS A 23 11.17 4.12 -8.68
CA HIS A 23 11.91 4.22 -7.41
C HIS A 23 11.09 4.78 -6.25
N GLN A 24 9.87 5.24 -6.50
CA GLN A 24 8.95 5.74 -5.48
C GLN A 24 7.49 5.51 -5.91
N HIS A 25 6.55 5.79 -5.02
CA HIS A 25 5.12 5.73 -5.36
C HIS A 25 4.81 6.79 -6.42
N LEU A 26 3.93 6.49 -7.38
CA LEU A 26 3.66 7.38 -8.52
C LEU A 26 2.65 8.49 -8.21
N MET A 27 1.84 8.31 -7.16
CA MET A 27 0.90 9.32 -6.68
C MET A 27 1.33 9.84 -5.31
N SER A 28 1.23 11.15 -5.09
CA SER A 28 1.57 11.69 -3.77
C SER A 28 0.47 11.42 -2.75
N VAL A 29 0.87 11.16 -1.50
CA VAL A 29 -0.02 11.16 -0.34
C VAL A 29 0.42 12.32 0.53
N ASN A 30 -0.47 13.32 0.68
CA ASN A 30 -0.18 14.55 1.41
C ASN A 30 1.12 15.24 0.95
N GLY A 31 1.39 15.26 -0.36
CA GLY A 31 2.58 15.90 -0.95
C GLY A 31 3.87 15.07 -0.89
N ARG A 32 3.82 13.84 -0.35
CA ARG A 32 4.97 12.93 -0.27
C ARG A 32 4.81 11.79 -1.27
N PHE A 33 5.92 11.26 -1.80
CA PHE A 33 5.92 10.12 -2.73
C PHE A 33 6.56 8.86 -2.14
N LYS A 34 7.14 8.97 -0.95
CA LYS A 34 7.80 7.89 -0.21
C LYS A 34 7.80 8.17 1.29
N ASP A 35 8.27 7.19 2.06
CA ASP A 35 8.46 7.29 3.52
C ASP A 35 7.19 7.69 4.28
N PHE A 36 6.02 7.28 3.76
CA PHE A 36 4.71 7.66 4.28
C PHE A 36 4.58 7.37 5.78
N THR A 37 3.92 8.29 6.47
CA THR A 37 3.52 8.13 7.87
C THR A 37 2.02 7.93 7.98
N ARG A 38 1.56 7.33 9.08
CA ARG A 38 0.12 7.18 9.35
C ARG A 38 -0.56 8.55 9.42
N ALA A 39 0.14 9.56 9.93
CA ALA A 39 -0.34 10.94 9.99
C ALA A 39 -0.57 11.52 8.58
N ASP A 40 0.27 11.21 7.60
CA ASP A 40 0.07 11.66 6.20
C ASP A 40 -1.26 11.13 5.63
N LEU A 41 -1.56 9.85 5.88
CA LEU A 41 -2.79 9.21 5.42
C LEU A 41 -4.02 9.79 6.15
N LEU A 42 -3.93 9.97 7.46
CA LEU A 42 -5.04 10.51 8.27
C LEU A 42 -5.31 11.99 7.98
N ALA A 43 -4.27 12.78 7.70
CA ALA A 43 -4.45 14.17 7.28
C ALA A 43 -5.20 14.28 5.95
N LEU A 44 -4.89 13.39 4.99
CA LEU A 44 -5.60 13.30 3.72
C LEU A 44 -7.06 12.86 3.93
N ALA A 45 -7.28 11.82 4.74
CA ALA A 45 -8.61 11.34 5.08
C ALA A 45 -9.48 12.43 5.72
N ASN A 46 -8.93 13.18 6.67
CA ASN A 46 -9.63 14.30 7.31
C ASN A 46 -10.00 15.40 6.30
N ARG A 47 -9.08 15.74 5.39
CA ARG A 47 -9.34 16.75 4.34
C ARG A 47 -10.50 16.38 3.42
N PHE A 48 -10.68 15.09 3.13
CA PHE A 48 -11.70 14.59 2.21
C PHE A 48 -12.88 13.88 2.91
N GLY A 49 -12.99 13.98 4.24
CA GLY A 49 -14.13 13.44 4.99
C GLY A 49 -14.19 11.91 5.06
N ILE A 50 -13.07 11.21 4.97
CA ILE A 50 -13.01 9.74 4.98
C ILE A 50 -12.93 9.22 6.43
N GLY A 51 -14.09 9.13 7.09
CA GLY A 51 -14.17 8.73 8.51
C GLY A 51 -13.70 7.29 8.79
N SER A 52 -13.72 6.41 7.80
CA SER A 52 -13.30 5.00 7.92
C SER A 52 -11.79 4.79 7.80
N ALA A 53 -11.00 5.84 7.52
CA ALA A 53 -9.60 5.68 7.14
C ALA A 53 -8.75 4.93 8.17
N ALA A 54 -8.91 5.20 9.47
CA ALA A 54 -8.16 4.50 10.51
C ALA A 54 -8.42 2.98 10.52
N LEU A 55 -9.67 2.58 10.30
CA LEU A 55 -10.07 1.18 10.21
C LEU A 55 -9.48 0.53 8.94
N VAL A 56 -9.65 1.19 7.80
CA VAL A 56 -9.16 0.69 6.50
C VAL A 56 -7.64 0.53 6.50
N ILE A 57 -6.89 1.49 7.05
CA ILE A 57 -5.43 1.40 7.18
C ILE A 57 -5.03 0.15 7.96
N ASN A 58 -5.67 -0.10 9.10
CA ASN A 58 -5.36 -1.27 9.93
C ASN A 58 -5.73 -2.57 9.21
N GLN A 59 -6.87 -2.64 8.54
CA GLN A 59 -7.28 -3.82 7.76
C GLN A 59 -6.29 -4.15 6.64
N VAL A 60 -5.85 -3.13 5.89
CA VAL A 60 -4.88 -3.29 4.81
C VAL A 60 -3.52 -3.73 5.37
N VAL A 61 -3.03 -3.09 6.43
CA VAL A 61 -1.76 -3.47 7.06
C VAL A 61 -1.80 -4.89 7.60
N ASN A 62 -2.89 -5.32 8.24
CA ASN A 62 -3.05 -6.69 8.72
C ASN A 62 -3.07 -7.69 7.56
N SER A 63 -3.67 -7.33 6.42
CA SER A 63 -3.66 -8.16 5.21
C SER A 63 -2.25 -8.26 4.60
N ILE A 64 -1.50 -7.16 4.56
CA ILE A 64 -0.10 -7.15 4.09
C ILE A 64 0.79 -7.99 5.04
N ALA A 65 0.52 -7.99 6.34
CA ALA A 65 1.25 -8.83 7.30
C ALA A 65 1.09 -10.34 7.00
N MET A 66 -0.01 -10.73 6.34
CA MET A 66 -0.25 -12.09 5.87
C MET A 66 0.45 -12.43 4.55
N TRP A 67 1.23 -11.50 3.97
CA TRP A 67 1.96 -11.69 2.73
C TRP A 67 2.70 -13.03 2.61
N PRO A 68 3.45 -13.52 3.62
CA PRO A 68 4.14 -14.80 3.48
C PRO A 68 3.18 -15.97 3.21
N THR A 69 1.95 -15.91 3.74
CA THR A 69 0.91 -16.91 3.51
C THR A 69 0.37 -16.80 2.09
N PHE A 70 -0.06 -15.61 1.68
CA PHE A 70 -0.62 -15.39 0.35
C PHE A 70 0.39 -15.60 -0.79
N ALA A 71 1.64 -15.19 -0.58
CA ALA A 71 2.73 -15.42 -1.53
C ALA A 71 2.98 -16.92 -1.73
N ALA A 72 2.97 -17.71 -0.65
CA ALA A 72 3.12 -19.16 -0.72
C ALA A 72 1.93 -19.82 -1.42
N GLU A 73 0.70 -19.43 -1.09
CA GLU A 73 -0.52 -19.92 -1.75
C GLU A 73 -0.55 -19.62 -3.25
N ALA A 74 -0.03 -18.44 -3.64
CA ALA A 74 0.08 -18.03 -5.04
C ALA A 74 1.30 -18.62 -5.78
N GLY A 75 2.16 -19.39 -5.09
CA GLY A 75 3.36 -20.00 -5.68
C GLY A 75 4.50 -19.02 -5.95
N VAL A 76 4.53 -17.85 -5.30
CA VAL A 76 5.63 -16.90 -5.40
C VAL A 76 6.84 -17.45 -4.63
N HIS A 77 7.96 -17.60 -5.31
CA HIS A 77 9.17 -18.14 -4.70
C HIS A 77 9.79 -17.15 -3.70
N LYS A 78 10.46 -17.66 -2.66
CA LYS A 78 10.94 -16.84 -1.52
C LYS A 78 11.98 -15.80 -1.91
N ASP A 79 12.81 -16.09 -2.91
CA ASP A 79 13.78 -15.14 -3.47
C ASP A 79 13.14 -13.88 -4.06
N VAL A 80 11.86 -13.96 -4.47
CA VAL A 80 11.04 -12.81 -4.89
C VAL A 80 10.20 -12.27 -3.72
N ALA A 81 9.57 -13.15 -2.94
CA ALA A 81 8.65 -12.74 -1.89
C ALA A 81 9.33 -12.00 -0.72
N ASP A 82 10.55 -12.42 -0.33
CA ASP A 82 11.26 -11.87 0.82
C ASP A 82 11.74 -10.43 0.56
N PRO A 83 12.35 -10.09 -0.60
CA PRO A 83 12.66 -8.69 -0.92
C PRO A 83 11.43 -7.78 -0.96
N ILE A 84 10.32 -8.25 -1.54
CA ILE A 84 9.05 -7.50 -1.58
C ILE A 84 8.58 -7.18 -0.16
N ALA A 85 8.64 -8.18 0.75
CA ALA A 85 8.26 -8.00 2.14
C ALA A 85 9.06 -6.90 2.85
N GLY A 86 10.33 -6.70 2.47
CA GLY A 86 11.19 -5.64 2.99
C GLY A 86 10.67 -4.22 2.72
N PHE A 87 9.82 -4.03 1.70
CA PHE A 87 9.22 -2.73 1.37
C PHE A 87 7.89 -2.47 2.08
N HIS A 88 7.35 -3.44 2.84
CA HIS A 88 6.04 -3.30 3.48
C HIS A 88 6.05 -2.26 4.61
N LEU A 89 5.11 -1.32 4.54
CA LEU A 89 4.94 -0.26 5.54
C LEU A 89 4.09 -0.71 6.74
N LEU A 90 4.45 -1.84 7.37
CA LEU A 90 3.68 -2.44 8.47
C LEU A 90 3.53 -1.53 9.70
N LYS A 91 4.45 -0.56 9.87
CA LYS A 91 4.38 0.45 10.94
C LYS A 91 3.16 1.37 10.86
N LEU A 92 2.48 1.45 9.70
CA LEU A 92 1.28 2.28 9.53
C LEU A 92 0.06 1.76 10.29
N GLY A 93 0.03 0.47 10.66
CA GLY A 93 -1.09 -0.12 11.41
C GLY A 93 -0.98 0.05 12.93
N LYS A 94 0.14 0.58 13.43
CA LYS A 94 0.33 0.89 14.84
C LYS A 94 -0.11 2.33 15.08
N ALA A 95 -1.09 2.51 15.97
CA ALA A 95 -1.53 3.83 16.42
C ALA A 95 -0.46 4.48 17.31
#